data_AF-A0A7R9SVA6-F1
#
_entry.id   AF-A0A7R9SVA6-F1
#
_cell.length_a   1.000
_cell.length_b   1.000
_cell.length_c   1.000
_cell.angle_alpha   90.00
_cell.angle_beta   90.00
_cell.angle_gamma   90.00
#
_symmetry.space_group_name_H-M   'P 1'
#
loop_
_entity.id
_entity.type
_entity.pdbx_description
1 polymer ?
#
loop_
_entity_poly.entity_id
_entity_poly.type
_entity_poly.pdbx_seq_one_letter_code
_entity_poly.pdbx_strand_id
1 'polypeptide(L)'
;MTTIQVGLYFLLGAYILFSIFFCTLVLFSTFADSVFIRYLSSTHLGKPVVYHLQQVVEWLEGPKCGICLAQYWSTGDMAPRVMNCGHTYCGSCIEIFAEQKDGMVICPFCTRTHFCNTIHPLPFFSENHLLIILCSSLITVNLWKCQTCRKKYSSQDVSRTPRVYSTCGHTSCEACVESDFTQKKRVVCLTCEGRSGGITVVAENWKPHVPINYAIRDLLKE
;
A
#
# COMPACT_ATOMS: atom_id res chain seq x y z
N MET A 1 -59.74 11.29 -15.03
CA MET A 1 -58.62 10.47 -14.55
C MET A 1 -59.03 9.01 -14.63
N THR A 2 -58.21 8.15 -15.24
CA THR A 2 -58.48 6.71 -15.28
C THR A 2 -58.19 6.09 -13.91
N THR A 3 -58.81 4.96 -13.58
CA THR A 3 -58.52 4.19 -12.35
C THR A 3 -57.02 3.86 -12.22
N ILE A 4 -56.35 3.61 -13.35
CA ILE A 4 -54.91 3.41 -13.45
C ILE A 4 -54.13 4.64 -12.99
N GLN A 5 -54.53 5.84 -13.43
CA GLN A 5 -53.85 7.10 -13.09
C GLN A 5 -53.96 7.40 -11.58
N VAL A 6 -55.13 7.15 -10.97
CA VAL A 6 -55.32 7.27 -9.51
C VAL A 6 -54.40 6.30 -8.77
N GLY A 7 -54.37 5.02 -9.18
CA GLY A 7 -53.48 4.02 -8.59
C GLY A 7 -52.01 4.40 -8.68
N LEU A 8 -51.57 4.95 -9.82
CA LEU A 8 -50.19 5.39 -10.01
C LEU A 8 -49.82 6.57 -9.08
N TYR A 9 -50.71 7.55 -8.89
CA TYR A 9 -50.47 8.64 -7.94
C TYR A 9 -50.40 8.16 -6.50
N PHE A 10 -51.23 7.19 -6.10
CA PHE A 10 -51.16 6.58 -4.77
C PHE A 10 -49.81 5.87 -4.54
N LEU A 11 -49.36 5.06 -5.52
CA LEU A 11 -48.07 4.38 -5.44
C LEU A 11 -46.91 5.38 -5.40
N LEU A 12 -46.95 6.43 -6.22
CA LEU A 12 -45.95 7.49 -6.21
C LEU A 12 -45.93 8.23 -4.87
N GLY A 13 -47.09 8.58 -4.32
CA GLY A 13 -47.21 9.23 -3.01
C GLY A 13 -46.66 8.36 -1.88
N ALA A 14 -47.01 7.08 -1.86
CA ALA A 14 -46.48 6.11 -0.88
C ALA A 14 -44.96 5.96 -1.01
N TYR A 15 -44.42 5.89 -2.23
CA TYR A 15 -42.99 5.83 -2.48
C TYR A 15 -42.26 7.07 -1.98
N ILE A 16 -42.79 8.28 -2.22
CA ILE A 16 -42.21 9.53 -1.75
C ILE A 16 -42.19 9.58 -0.22
N LEU A 17 -43.30 9.22 0.44
CA LEU A 17 -43.37 9.21 1.91
C LEU A 17 -42.39 8.20 2.52
N PHE A 18 -42.30 7.00 1.94
CA PHE A 18 -41.33 5.99 2.37
C PHE A 18 -39.89 6.48 2.19
N SER A 19 -39.59 7.13 1.06
CA SER A 19 -38.26 7.69 0.78
C SER A 19 -37.89 8.80 1.76
N ILE A 20 -38.84 9.70 2.09
CA ILE A 20 -38.63 10.75 3.09
C ILE A 20 -38.37 10.13 4.47
N PHE A 21 -39.19 9.16 4.88
CA PHE A 21 -39.03 8.48 6.17
C PHE A 21 -37.68 7.74 6.27
N PHE A 22 -37.25 7.09 5.20
CA PHE A 22 -35.95 6.43 5.17
C PHE A 22 -34.80 7.45 5.24
N CYS A 23 -34.88 8.54 4.47
CA CYS A 23 -33.89 9.62 4.53
C CYS A 23 -33.81 10.25 5.93
N THR A 24 -34.95 10.50 6.60
CA THR A 24 -34.94 11.06 7.95
C THR A 24 -34.35 10.09 8.98
N LEU A 25 -34.59 8.79 8.85
CA LEU A 25 -33.95 7.78 9.69
C LEU A 25 -32.42 7.74 9.52
N VAL A 26 -31.92 7.81 8.28
CA VAL A 26 -30.47 7.85 7.99
C VAL A 26 -29.84 9.15 8.51
N LEU A 27 -30.50 10.29 8.33
CA LEU A 27 -30.02 11.56 8.87
C LEU A 27 -30.02 11.55 10.41
N PHE A 28 -31.02 10.95 11.04
CA PHE A 28 -31.07 10.82 12.48
C PHE A 28 -29.97 9.89 13.01
N SER A 29 -29.71 8.76 12.35
CA SER A 29 -28.64 7.83 12.75
C SER A 29 -27.27 8.49 12.63
N THR A 30 -26.99 9.15 11.49
CA THR A 30 -25.72 9.86 11.28
C THR A 30 -25.54 11.04 12.24
N PHE A 31 -26.61 11.77 12.54
CA PHE A 31 -26.57 12.81 13.56
C PHE A 31 -26.32 12.24 14.95
N ALA A 32 -27.02 11.16 15.33
CA ALA A 32 -26.82 10.47 16.61
C ALA A 32 -25.38 9.97 16.75
N ASP A 33 -24.79 9.40 15.70
CA ASP A 33 -23.38 9.00 15.67
C ASP A 33 -22.45 10.21 15.88
N SER A 34 -22.72 11.33 15.23
CA SER A 34 -21.92 12.55 15.38
C SER A 34 -21.98 13.13 16.81
N VAL A 35 -23.16 13.09 17.44
CA VAL A 35 -23.36 13.53 18.83
C VAL A 35 -22.68 12.55 19.78
N PHE A 36 -22.80 11.25 19.53
CA PHE A 36 -22.18 10.21 20.35
C PHE A 36 -20.66 10.29 20.30
N ILE A 37 -20.06 10.47 19.11
CA ILE A 37 -18.61 10.68 18.97
C ILE A 37 -18.16 11.94 19.72
N ARG A 38 -18.88 13.07 19.56
CA ARG A 38 -18.57 14.30 20.31
C ARG A 38 -18.66 14.11 21.82
N TYR A 39 -19.69 13.40 22.30
CA TYR A 39 -19.87 13.07 23.70
C TYR A 39 -18.67 12.24 24.20
N LEU A 40 -18.30 11.17 23.51
CA LEU A 40 -17.14 10.35 23.88
C LEU A 40 -15.86 11.19 23.90
N SER A 41 -15.58 12.01 22.88
CA SER A 41 -14.41 12.90 22.83
C SER A 41 -14.33 13.91 23.99
N SER A 42 -15.48 14.26 24.59
CA SER A 42 -15.54 15.20 25.71
C SER A 42 -15.29 14.55 27.08
N THR A 43 -15.52 13.23 27.21
CA THR A 43 -15.41 12.52 28.48
C THR A 43 -14.02 11.93 28.71
N HIS A 44 -13.57 11.87 29.97
CA HIS A 44 -12.27 11.26 30.32
C HIS A 44 -12.18 9.78 29.94
N LEU A 45 -13.29 9.03 30.04
CA LEU A 45 -13.36 7.62 29.66
C LEU A 45 -13.57 7.41 28.14
N GLY A 46 -14.26 8.34 27.48
CA GLY A 46 -14.53 8.25 26.04
C GLY A 46 -13.36 8.70 25.17
N LYS A 47 -12.49 9.62 25.63
CA LYS A 47 -11.28 10.02 24.90
C LYS A 47 -10.43 8.82 24.47
N PRO A 48 -10.04 7.87 25.35
CA PRO A 48 -9.33 6.66 24.95
C PRO A 48 -10.06 5.84 23.88
N VAL A 49 -11.40 5.74 23.96
CA VAL A 49 -12.22 4.99 23.00
C VAL A 49 -12.23 5.69 21.63
N VAL A 50 -12.41 7.01 21.58
CA VAL A 50 -12.36 7.78 20.33
C VAL A 50 -10.95 7.76 19.75
N TYR A 51 -9.90 7.92 20.55
CA TYR A 51 -8.53 7.77 20.08
C TYR A 51 -8.27 6.37 19.53
N HIS A 52 -8.77 5.32 20.19
CA HIS A 52 -8.63 3.95 19.69
C HIS A 52 -9.45 3.73 18.42
N LEU A 53 -10.65 4.32 18.28
CA LEU A 53 -11.45 4.25 17.05
C LEU A 53 -10.82 5.05 15.92
N GLN A 54 -10.33 6.26 16.18
CA GLN A 54 -9.62 7.09 15.21
C GLN A 54 -8.33 6.41 14.79
N GLN A 55 -7.57 5.85 15.72
CA GLN A 55 -6.46 4.97 15.40
C GLN A 55 -6.96 3.82 14.53
N VAL A 56 -8.02 3.08 14.88
CA VAL A 56 -8.57 1.98 14.05
C VAL A 56 -8.96 2.46 12.65
N VAL A 57 -9.52 3.65 12.49
CA VAL A 57 -9.84 4.26 11.19
C VAL A 57 -8.58 4.67 10.43
N GLU A 58 -7.60 5.27 11.09
CA GLU A 58 -6.26 5.54 10.53
C GLU A 58 -5.52 4.23 10.19
N TRP A 59 -5.71 3.15 10.96
CA TRP A 59 -5.21 1.79 10.69
C TRP A 59 -5.93 1.15 9.50
N LEU A 60 -7.15 1.59 9.16
CA LEU A 60 -7.86 1.20 7.94
C LEU A 60 -7.35 1.98 6.72
N GLU A 61 -6.77 3.17 6.92
CA GLU A 61 -6.05 3.90 5.88
C GLU A 61 -4.71 3.22 5.60
N GLY A 62 -4.75 2.18 4.78
CA GLY A 62 -3.54 1.49 4.34
C GLY A 62 -2.59 2.40 3.55
N PRO A 63 -1.39 1.89 3.26
CA PRO A 63 -0.34 2.66 2.61
C PRO A 63 -0.79 3.21 1.25
N LYS A 64 -0.37 4.45 0.93
CA LYS A 64 -0.80 5.18 -0.27
C LYS A 64 0.33 5.39 -1.25
N CYS A 65 0.01 5.48 -2.53
CA CYS A 65 0.95 5.83 -3.58
C CYS A 65 1.41 7.29 -3.45
N GLY A 66 2.73 7.52 -3.43
CA GLY A 66 3.28 8.88 -3.31
C GLY A 66 3.04 9.81 -4.52
N ILE A 67 2.41 9.32 -5.59
CA ILE A 67 2.08 10.11 -6.79
C ILE A 67 0.59 10.46 -6.80
N CYS A 68 -0.29 9.44 -6.83
CA CYS A 68 -1.74 9.66 -6.93
C CYS A 68 -2.44 9.76 -5.57
N LEU A 69 -1.74 9.51 -4.46
CA LEU A 69 -2.25 9.50 -3.09
C LEU A 69 -3.37 8.47 -2.81
N ALA A 70 -3.67 7.59 -3.76
CA ALA A 70 -4.62 6.51 -3.57
C ALA A 70 -3.99 5.32 -2.84
N GLN A 71 -4.80 4.60 -2.06
CA GLN A 71 -4.39 3.43 -1.29
C GLN A 71 -3.92 2.31 -2.22
N TYR A 72 -2.86 1.62 -1.83
CA TYR A 72 -2.42 0.42 -2.51
C TYR A 72 -3.41 -0.73 -2.30
N TRP A 73 -3.56 -1.55 -3.34
CA TRP A 73 -4.30 -2.80 -3.28
C TRP A 73 -3.35 -3.97 -3.51
N SER A 74 -3.74 -5.17 -3.10
CA SER A 74 -2.89 -6.36 -3.30
C SER A 74 -2.77 -6.79 -4.77
N THR A 75 -3.67 -6.32 -5.64
CA THR A 75 -3.77 -6.73 -7.05
C THR A 75 -4.28 -5.58 -7.93
N GLY A 76 -4.07 -5.69 -9.25
CA GLY A 76 -4.60 -4.76 -10.25
C GLY A 76 -3.79 -3.47 -10.39
N ASP A 77 -4.43 -2.42 -10.91
CA ASP A 77 -3.79 -1.13 -11.25
C ASP A 77 -3.20 -0.42 -10.03
N MET A 78 -3.78 -0.67 -8.87
CA MET A 78 -3.32 -0.15 -7.59
C MET A 78 -2.31 -1.04 -6.88
N ALA A 79 -1.84 -2.12 -7.52
CA ALA A 79 -0.79 -2.96 -6.98
C ALA A 79 0.52 -2.17 -6.84
N PRO A 80 1.20 -2.23 -5.67
CA PRO A 80 2.46 -1.54 -5.47
C PRO A 80 3.58 -2.23 -6.24
N ARG A 81 4.30 -1.47 -7.07
CA ARG A 81 5.42 -1.94 -7.88
C ARG A 81 6.69 -1.20 -7.54
N VAL A 82 7.77 -1.94 -7.37
CA VAL A 82 9.08 -1.42 -7.00
C VAL A 82 9.88 -1.06 -8.25
N MET A 83 10.48 0.12 -8.24
CA MET A 83 11.46 0.52 -9.24
C MET A 83 12.85 0.05 -8.86
N ASN A 84 13.78 -0.02 -9.82
CA ASN A 84 15.18 -0.40 -9.56
C ASN A 84 15.90 0.54 -8.59
N CYS A 85 15.36 1.72 -8.32
CA CYS A 85 15.88 2.62 -7.30
C CYS A 85 15.42 2.28 -5.86
N GLY A 86 14.41 1.42 -5.70
CA GLY A 86 13.80 1.01 -4.43
C GLY A 86 12.53 1.78 -4.03
N HIS A 87 12.18 2.85 -4.75
CA HIS A 87 10.89 3.54 -4.56
C HIS A 87 9.75 2.69 -5.14
N THR A 88 8.54 2.86 -4.60
CA THR A 88 7.36 2.07 -4.97
C THR A 88 6.21 2.98 -5.38
N TYR A 89 5.51 2.64 -6.46
CA TYR A 89 4.30 3.33 -6.96
C TYR A 89 3.25 2.33 -7.42
N CYS A 90 2.02 2.76 -7.63
CA CYS A 90 0.99 1.87 -8.17
C CYS A 90 1.24 1.59 -9.66
N GLY A 91 0.73 0.46 -10.15
CA GLY A 91 0.81 0.07 -11.56
C GLY A 91 0.32 1.16 -12.51
N SER A 92 -0.84 1.76 -12.23
CA SER A 92 -1.41 2.83 -13.06
C SER A 92 -0.49 4.04 -13.19
N CYS A 93 0.14 4.49 -12.11
CA CYS A 93 1.07 5.61 -12.18
C CYS A 93 2.32 5.28 -13.01
N ILE A 94 2.81 4.04 -12.93
CA ILE A 94 3.97 3.61 -13.73
C ILE A 94 3.61 3.56 -15.21
N GLU A 95 2.44 3.02 -15.56
CA GLU A 95 1.96 2.97 -16.95
C GLU A 95 1.84 4.36 -17.56
N ILE A 96 1.16 5.28 -16.88
CA ILE A 96 1.02 6.68 -17.33
C ILE A 96 2.39 7.33 -17.58
N PHE A 97 3.36 7.12 -16.68
CA PHE A 97 4.71 7.68 -16.85
C PHE A 97 5.50 7.02 -17.98
N ALA A 98 5.34 5.70 -18.18
CA ALA A 98 6.00 4.98 -19.26
C ALA A 98 5.47 5.42 -20.63
N GLU A 99 4.16 5.63 -20.77
CA GLU A 99 3.52 6.09 -22.02
C GLU A 99 3.95 7.52 -22.39
N GLN A 100 4.00 8.43 -21.42
CA GLN A 100 4.31 9.85 -21.67
C GLN A 100 5.74 10.09 -22.18
N LYS A 101 6.65 9.15 -21.96
CA LYS A 101 8.09 9.31 -22.20
C LYS A 101 8.69 8.14 -22.99
N ASP A 102 7.89 7.46 -23.81
CA ASP A 102 8.33 6.39 -24.71
C ASP A 102 9.17 5.31 -23.99
N GLY A 103 8.67 4.85 -22.83
CA GLY A 103 9.29 3.78 -22.03
C GLY A 103 10.34 4.26 -21.04
N MET A 104 10.56 5.58 -20.95
CA MET A 104 11.47 6.18 -19.97
C MET A 104 10.71 6.66 -18.72
N VAL A 105 10.80 5.90 -17.63
CA VAL A 105 10.20 6.27 -16.35
C VAL A 105 11.24 6.93 -15.44
N ILE A 106 11.03 8.21 -15.11
CA ILE A 106 11.89 8.94 -14.16
C ILE A 106 11.25 8.86 -12.78
N CYS A 107 12.01 8.40 -11.79
CA CYS A 107 11.56 8.40 -10.39
C CYS A 107 11.34 9.83 -9.89
N PRO A 108 10.12 10.23 -9.47
CA PRO A 108 9.87 11.59 -9.00
C PRO A 108 10.65 11.96 -7.72
N PHE A 109 11.01 10.97 -6.90
CA PHE A 109 11.60 11.20 -5.58
C PHE A 109 13.13 11.18 -5.57
N CYS A 110 13.78 10.45 -6.49
CA CYS A 110 15.25 10.40 -6.58
C CYS A 110 15.83 10.70 -7.95
N THR A 111 14.97 11.11 -8.90
CA THR A 111 15.32 11.53 -10.27
C THR A 111 16.10 10.50 -11.10
N ARG A 112 16.21 9.25 -10.63
CA ARG A 112 16.83 8.16 -11.40
C ARG A 112 15.91 7.74 -12.54
N THR A 113 16.49 7.59 -13.72
CA THR A 113 15.82 7.15 -14.93
C THR A 113 15.83 5.64 -15.04
N HIS A 114 14.69 5.08 -15.44
CA HIS A 114 14.48 3.66 -15.70
C HIS A 114 13.92 3.49 -17.11
N PHE A 115 14.43 2.52 -17.86
CA PHE A 115 13.96 2.21 -19.20
C PHE A 115 13.17 0.90 -19.15
N CYS A 116 11.94 0.91 -19.64
CA CYS A 116 11.06 -0.25 -19.73
C CYS A 116 10.43 -0.34 -21.12
N ASN A 117 9.78 -1.47 -21.40
CA ASN A 117 8.96 -1.60 -22.60
C ASN A 117 7.71 -0.71 -22.48
N THR A 118 7.40 0.07 -23.52
CA THR A 118 6.19 0.92 -23.59
C THR A 118 4.89 0.12 -23.61
N ILE A 119 4.89 -1.03 -24.28
CA ILE A 119 3.69 -1.85 -24.49
C ILE A 119 3.31 -2.60 -23.21
N HIS A 120 4.32 -3.10 -22.48
CA HIS A 120 4.14 -3.82 -21.23
C HIS A 120 5.20 -3.39 -20.21
N PRO A 121 5.01 -2.23 -19.54
CA PRO A 121 5.98 -1.73 -18.56
C PRO A 121 5.93 -2.54 -17.26
N LEU A 122 4.76 -3.05 -16.89
CA LEU A 122 4.52 -3.67 -15.58
C LEU A 122 5.37 -4.91 -15.27
N PRO A 123 5.66 -5.83 -16.23
CA PRO A 123 6.59 -6.94 -15.99
C PRO A 123 8.02 -6.50 -15.62
N PHE A 124 8.43 -5.27 -15.99
CA PHE A 124 9.74 -4.73 -15.66
C PHE A 124 9.84 -4.23 -14.21
N PHE A 125 8.71 -3.88 -13.61
CA PHE A 125 8.62 -3.36 -12.23
C PHE A 125 7.87 -4.36 -11.35
N SER A 126 8.64 -5.17 -10.61
CA SER A 126 8.10 -6.23 -9.77
C SER A 126 7.18 -5.70 -8.68
N GLU A 127 6.22 -6.51 -8.27
CA GLU A 127 5.33 -6.19 -7.15
C GLU A 127 6.08 -6.14 -5.81
N ASN A 128 5.82 -5.14 -4.97
CA ASN A 128 6.43 -5.05 -3.65
C ASN A 128 5.74 -6.03 -2.68
N HIS A 129 6.22 -7.27 -2.62
CA HIS A 129 5.56 -8.35 -1.88
C HIS A 129 5.35 -8.04 -0.39
N LEU A 130 6.30 -7.37 0.28
CA LEU A 130 6.13 -7.01 1.69
C LEU A 130 4.98 -6.01 1.86
N LEU A 131 4.86 -5.05 0.95
CA LEU A 131 3.79 -4.07 0.98
C LEU A 131 2.43 -4.69 0.62
N ILE A 132 2.38 -5.62 -0.32
CA ILE A 132 1.17 -6.38 -0.66
C ILE A 132 0.65 -7.15 0.55
N ILE A 133 1.53 -7.86 1.26
CA ILE A 133 1.14 -8.61 2.46
C ILE A 133 0.56 -7.67 3.53
N LEU A 134 1.13 -6.46 3.68
CA LEU A 134 0.59 -5.42 4.56
C LEU A 134 -0.80 -4.93 4.10
N CYS A 135 -1.02 -4.78 2.79
CA CYS A 135 -2.31 -4.36 2.24
C CYS A 135 -3.40 -5.43 2.42
N SER A 136 -3.06 -6.72 2.34
CA SER A 136 -4.01 -7.83 2.49
C SER A 136 -4.33 -8.20 3.93
N SER A 137 -3.59 -7.68 4.91
CA SER A 137 -3.68 -8.13 6.30
C SER A 137 -4.28 -7.06 7.20
N LEU A 138 -5.43 -7.37 7.81
CA LEU A 138 -6.03 -6.54 8.87
C LEU A 138 -5.19 -6.49 10.16
N ILE A 139 -4.12 -7.29 10.25
CA ILE A 139 -3.30 -7.46 11.46
C ILE A 139 -1.82 -7.19 11.09
N THR A 140 -1.39 -5.94 11.22
CA THR A 140 -0.04 -5.49 10.80
C THR A 140 1.10 -5.91 11.75
N VAL A 141 0.81 -6.29 13.00
CA VAL A 141 1.84 -6.38 14.06
C VAL A 141 2.95 -7.43 13.84
N ASN A 142 2.70 -8.48 13.05
CA ASN A 142 3.67 -9.55 12.82
C ASN A 142 4.36 -9.52 11.46
N LEU A 143 3.99 -8.59 10.57
CA LEU A 143 4.46 -8.56 9.18
C LEU A 143 5.79 -7.81 9.00
N TRP A 144 6.19 -7.03 10.00
CA TRP A 144 7.42 -6.23 9.96
C TRP A 144 8.69 -7.02 10.26
N LYS A 145 8.72 -8.34 10.09
CA LYS A 145 9.88 -9.18 10.40
C LYS A 145 10.56 -9.67 9.14
N CYS A 146 11.88 -9.65 9.13
CA CYS A 146 12.63 -10.31 8.07
C CYS A 146 12.39 -11.83 8.11
N GLN A 147 12.06 -12.44 6.97
CA GLN A 147 11.80 -13.88 6.89
C GLN A 147 13.03 -14.72 7.29
N THR A 148 14.23 -14.26 6.94
CA THR A 148 15.49 -14.98 7.20
C THR A 148 15.89 -14.96 8.68
N CYS A 149 15.92 -13.78 9.33
CA CYS A 149 16.40 -13.67 10.71
C CYS A 149 15.29 -13.46 11.76
N ARG A 150 14.02 -13.32 11.35
CA ARG A 150 12.83 -13.11 12.20
C ARG A 150 12.83 -11.84 13.07
N LYS A 151 13.89 -11.02 12.98
CA LYS A 151 13.99 -9.71 13.65
C LYS A 151 13.14 -8.66 12.92
N LYS A 152 12.57 -7.72 13.67
CA LYS A 152 11.79 -6.60 13.13
C LYS A 152 12.65 -5.69 12.25
N TYR A 153 12.08 -5.15 11.17
CA TYR A 153 12.67 -4.05 10.42
C TYR A 153 12.69 -2.78 11.26
N SER A 154 13.58 -1.85 10.92
CA SER A 154 13.69 -0.55 11.58
C SER A 154 14.08 0.53 10.58
N SER A 155 13.58 1.75 10.80
CA SER A 155 13.99 2.97 10.12
C SER A 155 15.22 3.62 10.76
N GLN A 156 15.60 3.20 11.98
CA GLN A 156 16.68 3.78 12.79
C GLN A 156 17.93 2.88 12.85
N ASP A 157 17.76 1.56 12.86
CA ASP A 157 18.87 0.60 12.85
C ASP A 157 19.22 0.21 11.40
N VAL A 158 20.40 0.62 10.95
CA VAL A 158 20.93 0.33 9.60
C VAL A 158 20.89 -1.17 9.30
N SER A 159 21.23 -2.02 10.26
CA SER A 159 21.26 -3.47 10.11
C SER A 159 19.87 -4.07 9.86
N ARG A 160 18.82 -3.34 10.24
CA ARG A 160 17.40 -3.69 10.12
C ARG A 160 16.69 -2.90 9.02
N THR A 161 17.42 -2.11 8.23
CA THR A 161 16.86 -1.41 7.07
C THR A 161 16.26 -2.43 6.09
N PRO A 162 14.99 -2.29 5.67
CA PRO A 162 14.39 -3.16 4.67
C PRO A 162 15.02 -2.88 3.30
N ARG A 163 15.55 -3.92 2.66
CA ARG A 163 16.14 -3.92 1.31
C ARG A 163 15.30 -4.77 0.38
N VAL A 164 14.97 -4.25 -0.79
CA VAL A 164 14.10 -4.92 -1.78
C VAL A 164 14.93 -5.42 -2.95
N TYR A 165 14.72 -6.68 -3.34
CA TYR A 165 15.25 -7.26 -4.56
C TYR A 165 14.40 -6.76 -5.73
N SER A 166 14.85 -5.72 -6.43
CA SER A 166 13.99 -4.99 -7.39
C SER A 166 13.43 -5.84 -8.52
N THR A 167 14.06 -6.99 -8.82
CA THR A 167 13.66 -7.88 -9.92
C THR A 167 12.67 -8.97 -9.52
N CYS A 168 12.44 -9.15 -8.22
CA CYS A 168 11.44 -10.09 -7.74
C CYS A 168 10.58 -9.54 -6.61
N GLY A 169 10.77 -8.29 -6.19
CA GLY A 169 9.89 -7.60 -5.23
C GLY A 169 9.99 -8.04 -3.77
N HIS A 170 10.73 -9.11 -3.47
CA HIS A 170 10.90 -9.61 -2.11
C HIS A 170 11.77 -8.66 -1.28
N THR A 171 11.56 -8.65 0.04
CA THR A 171 12.31 -7.77 0.95
C THR A 171 13.08 -8.60 1.99
N SER A 172 14.32 -8.21 2.25
CA SER A 172 15.17 -8.73 3.33
C SER A 172 15.88 -7.58 4.02
N CYS A 173 16.27 -7.75 5.26
CA CYS A 173 16.98 -6.71 6.01
C CYS A 173 18.45 -6.61 5.57
N GLU A 174 19.03 -5.41 5.67
CA GLU A 174 20.43 -5.12 5.29
C GLU A 174 21.42 -6.13 5.87
N ALA A 175 21.37 -6.46 7.16
CA ALA A 175 22.32 -7.40 7.76
C ALA A 175 22.26 -8.82 7.15
N CYS A 176 21.08 -9.30 6.74
CA CYS A 176 20.98 -10.61 6.11
C CYS A 176 21.56 -10.58 4.69
N VAL A 177 21.29 -9.51 3.94
CA VAL A 177 21.84 -9.35 2.58
C VAL A 177 23.36 -9.19 2.63
N GLU A 178 23.87 -8.39 3.57
CA GLU A 178 25.31 -8.19 3.80
C GLU A 178 26.01 -9.49 4.20
N SER A 179 25.40 -10.27 5.10
CA SER A 179 25.95 -11.58 5.53
C SER A 179 26.01 -12.57 4.36
N ASP A 180 24.95 -12.66 3.54
CA ASP A 180 24.91 -13.54 2.38
C ASP A 180 25.96 -13.13 1.33
N PHE A 181 26.04 -11.83 1.05
CA PHE A 181 27.04 -11.27 0.13
C PHE A 181 28.48 -11.52 0.61
N THR A 182 28.75 -11.32 1.90
CA THR A 182 30.08 -11.53 2.48
C THR A 182 30.53 -12.98 2.31
N GLN A 183 29.61 -13.94 2.50
CA GLN A 183 29.88 -15.37 2.39
C GLN A 183 29.99 -15.85 0.94
N LYS A 184 29.10 -15.41 0.05
CA LYS A 184 28.96 -15.97 -1.30
C LYS A 184 29.59 -15.12 -2.40
N LYS A 185 30.00 -13.87 -2.09
CA LYS A 185 30.47 -12.85 -3.04
C LYS A 185 29.49 -12.59 -4.20
N ARG A 186 28.22 -12.90 -3.97
CA ARG A 186 27.11 -12.66 -4.89
C ARG A 186 25.85 -12.45 -4.07
N VAL A 187 24.87 -11.76 -4.64
CA VAL A 187 23.57 -11.58 -3.99
C VAL A 187 22.49 -12.29 -4.79
N VAL A 188 21.74 -13.14 -4.09
CA VAL A 188 20.52 -13.79 -4.59
C VAL A 188 19.39 -13.44 -3.61
N CYS A 189 18.14 -13.40 -4.10
CA CYS A 189 17.00 -13.22 -3.23
C CYS A 189 16.92 -14.33 -2.16
N LEU A 190 16.99 -13.96 -0.88
CA LEU A 190 16.93 -14.90 0.24
C LEU A 190 15.55 -15.54 0.45
N THR A 191 14.53 -15.06 -0.25
CA THR A 191 13.16 -15.58 -0.15
C THR A 191 12.81 -16.50 -1.31
N CYS A 192 13.03 -16.05 -2.56
CA CYS A 192 12.70 -16.84 -3.75
C CYS A 192 13.89 -17.60 -4.35
N GLU A 193 15.11 -17.39 -3.84
CA GLU A 193 16.35 -18.06 -4.31
C GLU A 193 16.59 -17.93 -5.82
N GLY A 194 16.14 -16.81 -6.42
CA GLY A 194 16.25 -16.56 -7.86
C GLY A 194 15.11 -17.13 -8.69
N ARG A 195 14.23 -17.97 -8.14
CA ARG A 195 13.13 -18.62 -8.90
C ARG A 195 12.10 -17.66 -9.47
N SER A 196 11.89 -16.49 -8.85
CA SER A 196 10.90 -15.49 -9.28
C SER A 196 11.55 -14.30 -10.01
N GLY A 197 12.56 -14.54 -10.86
CA GLY A 197 13.30 -13.46 -11.54
C GLY A 197 14.35 -12.76 -10.66
N GLY A 198 14.73 -13.36 -9.53
CA GLY A 198 15.78 -12.79 -8.67
C GLY A 198 17.13 -12.82 -9.38
N ILE A 199 17.71 -11.64 -9.67
CA ILE A 199 19.05 -11.57 -10.27
C ILE A 199 20.09 -12.14 -9.30
N THR A 200 21.07 -12.86 -9.84
CA THR A 200 22.35 -13.10 -9.17
C THR A 200 23.30 -11.96 -9.55
N VAL A 201 23.54 -11.03 -8.64
CA VAL A 201 24.52 -9.97 -8.89
C VAL A 201 25.87 -10.38 -8.35
N VAL A 202 26.88 -10.36 -9.23
CA VAL A 202 28.29 -10.44 -8.87
C VAL A 202 28.87 -9.04 -9.07
N ALA A 203 28.84 -8.23 -8.02
CA ALA A 203 29.39 -6.88 -8.01
C ALA A 203 30.14 -6.67 -6.69
N GLU A 204 31.16 -5.81 -6.68
CA GLU A 204 31.88 -5.47 -5.44
C GLU A 204 30.98 -4.76 -4.42
N ASN A 205 29.96 -4.05 -4.90
CA ASN A 205 28.97 -3.36 -4.09
C ASN A 205 27.56 -3.81 -4.44
N TRP A 206 26.92 -4.52 -3.52
CA TRP A 206 25.57 -5.04 -3.70
C TRP A 206 24.46 -3.99 -3.48
N LYS A 207 24.75 -2.90 -2.75
CA LYS A 207 23.72 -1.94 -2.29
C LYS A 207 22.90 -1.28 -3.41
N PRO A 208 23.45 -0.96 -4.59
CA PRO A 208 22.66 -0.42 -5.71
C PRO A 208 21.67 -1.43 -6.28
N HIS A 209 21.95 -2.73 -6.16
CA HIS A 209 21.16 -3.81 -6.74
C HIS A 209 20.07 -4.35 -5.82
N VAL A 210 20.26 -4.17 -4.50
CA VAL A 210 19.21 -4.42 -3.49
C VAL A 210 18.99 -3.11 -2.73
N PRO A 211 18.31 -2.13 -3.37
CA PRO A 211 18.11 -0.82 -2.78
C PRO A 211 17.23 -0.89 -1.52
N ILE A 212 17.17 0.22 -0.79
CA ILE A 212 16.23 0.39 0.33
C ILE A 212 14.80 0.26 -0.20
N ASN A 213 13.95 -0.50 0.49
CA ASN A 213 12.51 -0.50 0.25
C ASN A 213 11.93 0.77 0.90
N TYR A 214 11.91 1.87 0.15
CA TYR A 214 11.56 3.19 0.69
C TYR A 214 10.14 3.23 1.26
N ALA A 215 9.17 2.62 0.57
CA ALA A 215 7.79 2.56 1.04
C ALA A 215 7.67 1.90 2.42
N ILE A 216 8.33 0.75 2.61
CA ILE A 216 8.34 0.07 3.92
C ILE A 216 9.10 0.87 4.96
N ARG A 217 10.26 1.45 4.61
CA ARG A 217 11.06 2.24 5.56
C ARG A 217 10.29 3.48 6.05
N ASP A 218 9.55 4.14 5.17
CA ASP A 218 8.83 5.35 5.52
C ASP A 218 7.59 5.04 6.38
N LEU A 219 6.89 3.91 6.12
CA LEU A 219 5.85 3.38 7.03
C LEU A 219 6.37 2.96 8.42
N LEU A 220 7.68 2.72 8.57
CA LEU A 220 8.32 2.41 9.86
C LEU A 220 8.74 3.66 10.65
N LYS A 221 8.57 4.86 10.10
CA LYS A 221 8.86 6.12 10.81
C LYS A 221 7.62 6.72 11.47
N GLU A 222 6.45 6.36 10.96
CA GLU A 222 5.12 6.72 11.48
C GLU A 222 4.78 5.84 12.70
#